data_AF-I4H7J3-F1
#
_entry.id   AF-I4H7J3-F1
#
_cell.length_a   1.000
_cell.length_b   1.000
_cell.length_c   1.000
_cell.angle_alpha   90.00
_cell.angle_beta   90.00
_cell.angle_gamma   90.00
#
_symmetry.space_group_name_H-M   'P 1'
#
loop_
_entity.id
_entity.type
_entity.pdbx_description
1 polymer ?
#
loop_
_entity_poly.entity_id
_entity_poly.type
_entity_poly.pdbx_seq_one_letter_code
_entity_poly.pdbx_strand_id
1 'polypeptide(L)' 'MILLTANRSMKGEDSLEQVIREECLPTSLPVVTFANVDRIIEREYREECVDRLIEIALYLENYLGVSRLFIP' A
#
# COMPACT_ATOMS: atom_id res chain seq x y z
N MET A 1 -7.08 4.38 -9.66
CA MET A 1 -5.74 4.87 -9.27
C MET A 1 -5.42 4.29 -7.91
N ILE A 2 -4.34 3.52 -7.76
CA ILE A 2 -3.90 2.93 -6.48
C ILE A 2 -2.78 3.80 -5.92
N LEU A 3 -2.84 4.14 -4.63
CA LEU A 3 -1.78 4.90 -3.97
C LEU A 3 -0.64 3.97 -3.55
N LEU A 4 0.58 4.29 -3.98
CA LEU A 4 1.81 3.60 -3.59
C LEU A 4 2.68 4.55 -2.75
N THR A 5 3.12 4.11 -1.57
CA THR A 5 3.85 4.98 -0.64
C THR A 5 4.91 4.24 0.18
N ALA A 6 5.86 4.98 0.74
CA ALA A 6 6.77 4.49 1.78
C ALA A 6 6.49 5.12 3.15
N ASN A 7 5.40 5.90 3.27
CA ASN A 7 5.06 6.60 4.50
C ASN A 7 4.47 5.63 5.52
N ARG A 8 5.27 5.22 6.52
CA ARG A 8 4.86 4.30 7.59
C ARG A 8 4.34 5.00 8.85
N SER A 9 4.41 6.33 8.92
CA SER A 9 4.19 7.08 10.15
C SER A 9 2.93 7.93 10.13
N MET A 10 2.24 7.99 11.26
CA MET A 10 1.28 9.07 11.54
C MET A 10 2.05 10.33 11.91
N LYS A 11 1.98 11.36 11.07
CA LYS A 11 2.43 12.71 11.44
C LYS A 11 1.34 13.72 11.09
N GLY A 12 0.56 14.12 12.10
CA GLY A 12 -0.46 15.18 12.01
C GLY A 12 -1.89 14.68 11.76
N GLU A 13 -2.85 15.60 11.91
CA GLU A 13 -4.29 15.34 11.71
C GLU A 13 -4.63 14.99 10.24
N ASP A 14 -3.84 15.50 9.28
CA ASP A 14 -3.95 15.14 7.86
C ASP A 14 -3.11 13.89 7.49
N SER A 15 -2.78 13.03 8.47
CA SER A 15 -1.98 11.85 8.17
C SER A 15 -2.76 10.87 7.30
N LEU A 16 -2.03 10.20 6.41
CA LEU A 16 -2.60 9.17 5.54
C LEU A 16 -3.37 8.10 6.34
N GLU A 17 -2.90 7.78 7.54
CA GLU A 17 -3.57 6.85 8.44
C GLU A 17 -4.91 7.38 8.96
N GLN A 18 -5.00 8.67 9.27
CA GLN A 18 -6.26 9.29 9.72
C GLN A 18 -7.28 9.32 8.59
N VAL A 19 -6.87 9.72 7.38
CA VAL A 19 -7.72 9.68 6.18
C VAL A 19 -8.21 8.26 5.91
N ILE A 20 -7.34 7.26 6.00
CA ILE A 20 -7.73 5.85 5.85
C ILE A 20 -8.78 5.45 6.91
N ARG A 21 -8.66 5.91 8.16
CA ARG A 21 -9.62 5.55 9.21
C ARG A 21 -10.98 6.21 9.04
N GLU A 22 -11.01 7.45 8.59
CA GLU A 22 -12.24 8.26 8.49
C GLU A 22 -12.99 7.98 7.19
N GLU A 23 -12.28 7.75 6.08
CA GLU A 23 -12.84 7.76 4.73
C GLU A 23 -12.78 6.39 4.01
N CYS A 24 -12.25 5.34 4.64
CA CYS A 24 -12.21 4.02 4.01
C CYS A 24 -13.60 3.37 3.99
N LEU A 25 -14.05 3.04 2.78
CA LEU A 25 -15.29 2.32 2.51
C LEU A 25 -14.98 0.86 2.14
N PRO A 26 -15.95 -0.06 2.24
CA PRO A 26 -15.76 -1.45 1.80
C PRO A 26 -15.38 -1.60 0.31
N THR A 27 -15.62 -0.57 -0.49
CA THR A 27 -15.27 -0.51 -1.92
C THR A 27 -14.01 0.32 -2.21
N SER A 28 -13.37 0.88 -1.17
CA SER A 28 -12.16 1.68 -1.36
C SER A 28 -10.99 0.81 -1.82
N LEU A 29 -10.17 1.37 -2.70
CA LEU A 29 -8.92 0.75 -3.12
C LEU A 29 -7.90 0.77 -1.97
N PRO A 30 -7.01 -0.23 -1.89
CA PRO A 30 -6.00 -0.26 -0.85
C PRO A 30 -4.92 0.80 -1.06
N VAL A 31 -4.37 1.28 0.04
CA VAL A 31 -3.09 2.01 0.02
C VAL A 31 -1.96 0.99 0.13
N VAL A 32 -1.14 0.89 -0.92
CA VAL A 32 0.01 -0.02 -0.95
C VAL A 32 1.24 0.68 -0.37
N THR A 33 1.85 0.07 0.63
CA THR A 33 2.97 0.63 1.38
C THR A 33 4.19 -0.29 1.28
N PHE A 34 5.34 0.23 0.88
CA PHE A 34 6.61 -0.49 0.96
C PHE A 34 7.00 -0.69 2.42
N ALA A 35 7.32 -1.93 2.81
CA ALA A 35 7.76 -2.25 4.16
C ALA A 35 9.12 -1.62 4.45
N ASN A 36 10.03 -1.61 3.47
CA ASN A 36 11.34 -1.00 3.56
C ASN A 36 11.80 -0.41 2.21
N VAL A 37 11.55 0.88 2.02
CA VAL A 37 11.92 1.61 0.79
C VAL A 37 13.43 1.62 0.53
N ASP A 38 14.26 1.56 1.57
CA ASP A 38 15.72 1.61 1.43
C ASP A 38 16.25 0.35 0.73
N ARG A 39 15.51 -0.77 0.80
CA ARG A 39 15.87 -2.05 0.16
C ARG A 39 15.51 -2.12 -1.32
N ILE A 40 14.81 -1.14 -1.89
CA ILE A 40 14.46 -1.13 -3.32
C ILE A 40 15.70 -1.22 -4.23
N ILE A 41 16.87 -0.76 -3.74
CA ILE A 41 18.13 -0.89 -4.46
C ILE A 41 18.54 -2.36 -4.65
N GLU A 42 18.14 -3.26 -3.75
CA GLU A 42 18.35 -4.70 -3.84
C GLU A 42 17.43 -5.25 -4.94
N ARG A 43 18.03 -5.94 -5.91
CA ARG A 43 17.28 -6.50 -7.04
C ARG A 43 16.19 -7.48 -6.58
N GLU A 44 16.56 -8.41 -5.70
CA GLU A 44 15.67 -9.44 -5.17
C GLU A 44 14.45 -8.81 -4.50
N TYR A 45 14.68 -7.81 -3.63
CA TYR A 45 13.60 -7.08 -2.98
C TYR A 45 12.64 -6.43 -3.97
N ARG A 46 13.19 -5.78 -5.00
CA ARG A 46 12.39 -5.11 -6.03
C ARG A 46 11.58 -6.09 -6.88
N GLU A 47 12.12 -7.26 -7.18
CA GLU A 47 11.40 -8.32 -7.87
C GLU A 47 10.22 -8.80 -7.01
N GLU A 48 10.42 -9.01 -5.70
CA GLU A 48 9.33 -9.32 -4.76
C GLU A 48 8.27 -8.20 -4.69
N CYS A 49 8.67 -6.92 -4.66
CA CYS A 49 7.73 -5.80 -4.70
C CYS A 49 6.84 -5.88 -5.95
N VAL A 50 7.46 -6.12 -7.12
CA VAL A 50 6.78 -6.15 -8.42
C VAL A 50 5.80 -7.32 -8.48
N ASP A 51 6.18 -8.49 -8.01
CA ASP A 51 5.29 -9.67 -7.97
C ASP A 51 4.03 -9.39 -7.15
N ARG A 52 4.19 -8.77 -5.97
CA ARG A 52 3.05 -8.35 -5.13
C ARG A 52 2.19 -7.29 -5.80
N LEU A 53 2.79 -6.32 -6.48
CA LEU A 53 2.05 -5.27 -7.20
C LEU A 53 1.23 -5.86 -8.36
N ILE A 54 1.79 -6.81 -9.10
CA ILE A 54 1.10 -7.51 -10.19
C ILE A 54 -0.07 -8.32 -9.63
N GLU A 55 0.13 -9.07 -8.54
CA GLU A 55 -0.94 -9.81 -7.88
C GLU A 55 -2.11 -8.89 -7.48
N ILE A 56 -1.82 -7.78 -6.81
CA ILE A 56 -2.83 -6.80 -6.38
C ILE A 56 -3.56 -6.21 -7.59
N ALA A 57 -2.85 -5.91 -8.68
CA ALA A 57 -3.47 -5.36 -9.88
C ALA A 57 -4.39 -6.38 -10.60
N LEU A 58 -4.00 -7.66 -10.63
CA LEU A 58 -4.78 -8.73 -11.27
C LEU A 58 -5.99 -9.15 -10.44
N TYR A 59 -5.88 -9.12 -9.12
CA TYR A 59 -6.91 -9.60 -8.19
C TYR A 59 -7.44 -8.48 -7.30
N LEU A 60 -7.60 -7.28 -7.87
CA LEU A 60 -7.92 -6.05 -7.13
C LEU A 60 -9.17 -6.15 -6.26
N GLU A 61 -10.19 -6.89 -6.73
CA GLU A 61 -11.44 -7.13 -6.01
C GLU A 61 -11.23 -7.79 -4.65
N ASN A 62 -10.18 -8.62 -4.50
CA ASN A 62 -9.83 -9.28 -3.25
C ASN A 62 -9.25 -8.33 -2.20
N TYR A 63 -8.91 -7.10 -2.59
CA TYR A 63 -8.27 -6.10 -1.72
C TYR A 63 -9.13 -4.86 -1.50
N LEU A 64 -10.38 -4.85 -1.99
CA LEU A 64 -11.31 -3.75 -1.72
C LEU A 64 -11.65 -3.68 -0.23
N GLY A 65 -11.71 -2.46 0.30
CA GLY A 65 -11.91 -2.21 1.73
C GLY A 65 -10.72 -2.59 2.60
N VAL A 66 -9.65 -3.15 2.02
CA VAL A 66 -8.38 -3.38 2.73
C VAL A 66 -7.66 -2.04 2.79
N SER A 67 -7.95 -1.30 3.86
CA SER A 67 -7.44 0.03 4.18
C SER A 67 -5.98 0.24 3.76
N ARG A 68 -5.08 -0.67 4.16
CA ARG A 68 -3.65 -0.58 3.91
C ARG A 68 -3.03 -1.95 3.71
N LEU A 69 -2.19 -2.07 2.70
CA LEU A 69 -1.40 -3.27 2.41
C LEU A 69 0.07 -2.95 2.50
N PHE A 70 0.83 -3.83 3.16
CA PHE A 70 2.28 -3.79 3.13
C PHE A 70 2.77 -4.82 2.13
N ILE A 71 3.56 -4.36 1.16
CA ILE A 71 4.39 -5.21 0.31
C ILE A 71 5.82 -5.13 0.85
N PRO A 72 6.72 -6.06 0.50
CA PRO A 72 8.15 -5.77 0.56
C PRO A 72 8.36 -4.36 -0.02
#